data_AF-A0A4Q4XE07-F1
#
_entry.id   AF-A0A4Q4XE07-F1
#
_cell.length_a   1.000
_cell.length_b   1.000
_cell.length_c   1.000
_cell.angle_alpha   90.00
_cell.angle_beta   90.00
_cell.angle_gamma   90.00
#
_symmetry.space_group_name_H-M   'P 1'
#
loop_
_entity.id
_entity.type
_entity.pdbx_description
1 polymer ?
#
loop_
_entity_poly.entity_id
_entity_poly.type
_entity_poly.pdbx_seq_one_letter_code
_entity_poly.pdbx_strand_id
1 'polypeptide(L)'
;MQIRSALLLGLAASGASAQRACGAPSPTEEQIEIAQQFAATEEAASVAGNSSRKAPINVNVYFHVLASSNSASGGYLSLDAMNEAFGPYNVQFTQAGADWTVNSNWANDGSELTMKRIPPNPLALRLSIAEILGVPRSEALDLSTSTGSSDFYYDGCTVLSSTVPGGSEANYNMGMTAVHEVGHWFGLYHTFEGGCNGNGDYVSDTPAEASEASGCPIGRDTCSSPGVDPIHNYMDYSYDSCYEEFTPGQVTRINSYWDAYRASFQ
;
A
#
# COMPACT_ATOMS: atom_id res chain seq x y z
N MET A 1 44.05 47.23 14.40
CA MET A 1 43.79 45.78 14.51
C MET A 1 42.38 45.62 15.09
N GLN A 2 41.35 45.57 14.23
CA GLN A 2 39.95 45.38 14.64
C GLN A 2 39.51 43.99 14.20
N ILE A 3 39.35 43.09 15.17
CA ILE A 3 38.85 41.74 14.94
C ILE A 3 37.32 41.85 14.90
N ARG A 4 36.74 41.64 13.71
CA ARG A 4 35.30 41.52 13.52
C ARG A 4 34.88 40.11 13.94
N SER A 5 34.15 40.00 15.06
CA SER A 5 33.48 38.77 15.46
C SER A 5 32.34 38.47 14.47
N ALA A 6 32.46 37.38 13.72
CA ALA A 6 31.37 36.83 12.93
C ALA A 6 30.50 35.96 13.83
N LEU A 7 29.27 36.41 14.06
CA LEU A 7 28.23 35.63 14.73
C LEU A 7 27.75 34.55 13.75
N LEU A 8 28.15 33.30 13.97
CA LEU A 8 27.57 32.14 13.30
C LEU A 8 26.18 31.89 13.87
N LEU A 9 25.16 32.41 13.19
CA LEU A 9 23.78 31.97 13.34
C LEU A 9 23.70 30.54 12.78
N GLY A 10 23.70 29.56 13.68
CA GLY A 10 23.35 28.19 13.32
C GLY A 10 21.90 28.17 12.87
N LEU A 11 21.66 27.89 11.58
CA LEU A 11 20.35 27.46 11.14
C LEU A 11 20.09 26.09 11.77
N ALA A 12 19.23 26.06 12.78
CA ALA A 12 18.58 24.82 13.16
C ALA A 12 17.70 24.42 11.97
N ALA A 13 18.14 23.42 11.21
CA ALA A 13 17.27 22.71 10.29
C ALA A 13 16.19 22.04 11.14
N SER A 14 15.02 22.66 11.22
CA SER A 14 13.80 21.97 11.63
C SER A 14 13.51 20.91 10.57
N GLY A 15 14.07 19.72 10.75
CA GLY A 15 13.69 18.54 10.00
C GLY A 15 12.23 18.25 10.35
N ALA A 16 11.30 18.75 9.54
CA ALA A 16 9.97 18.17 9.51
C ALA A 16 10.15 16.72 9.12
N SER A 17 9.86 15.79 10.04
CA SER A 17 9.72 14.39 9.68
C SER A 17 8.63 14.32 8.62
N ALA A 18 8.95 13.82 7.43
CA ALA A 18 7.92 13.51 6.45
C ALA A 18 6.98 12.48 7.11
N GLN A 19 5.74 12.90 7.38
CA GLN A 19 4.69 11.99 7.83
C GLN A 19 4.19 11.26 6.60
N ARG A 20 4.13 9.93 6.67
CA ARG A 20 3.57 9.12 5.59
C ARG A 20 2.12 9.55 5.37
N ALA A 21 1.71 9.63 4.12
CA ALA A 21 0.32 9.85 3.75
C ALA A 21 -0.05 8.79 2.71
N CYS A 22 -1.19 8.13 2.91
CA CYS A 22 -1.87 7.31 1.90
C CYS A 22 -3.17 8.03 1.47
N GLY A 23 -3.51 7.90 0.20
CA GLY A 23 -4.68 8.46 -0.45
C GLY A 23 -5.80 7.44 -0.66
N ALA A 24 -5.64 6.22 -0.13
CA ALA A 24 -6.76 5.31 0.09
C ALA A 24 -7.72 5.98 1.09
N PRO A 25 -8.97 6.30 0.68
CA PRO A 25 -9.94 6.89 1.60
C PRO A 25 -10.34 5.87 2.67
N SER A 26 -10.87 6.35 3.80
CA SER A 26 -11.56 5.47 4.75
C SER A 26 -12.64 4.66 4.03
N PRO A 27 -12.84 3.38 4.40
CA PRO A 27 -13.76 2.50 3.71
C PRO A 27 -15.21 3.01 3.77
N THR A 28 -15.94 2.83 2.68
CA THR A 28 -17.38 3.11 2.63
C THR A 28 -18.18 2.12 3.49
N GLU A 29 -19.45 2.44 3.78
CA GLU A 29 -20.33 1.52 4.52
C GLU A 29 -20.47 0.16 3.82
N GLU A 30 -20.56 0.14 2.49
CA GLU A 30 -20.58 -1.10 1.70
C GLU A 30 -19.27 -1.89 1.80
N GLN A 31 -18.13 -1.21 1.75
CA GLN A 31 -16.82 -1.84 1.91
C GLN A 31 -16.62 -2.39 3.34
N ILE A 32 -17.21 -1.73 4.35
CA ILE A 32 -17.26 -2.21 5.73
C ILE A 32 -18.13 -3.48 5.81
N GLU A 33 -19.31 -3.51 5.20
CA GLU A 33 -20.18 -4.69 5.18
C GLU A 33 -19.48 -5.89 4.53
N ILE A 34 -18.79 -5.68 3.40
CA ILE A 34 -17.99 -6.69 2.73
C ILE A 34 -16.87 -7.21 3.65
N ALA A 35 -16.13 -6.31 4.31
CA ALA A 35 -15.05 -6.69 5.21
C ALA A 35 -15.56 -7.50 6.42
N GLN A 36 -16.72 -7.12 6.98
CA GLN A 36 -17.38 -7.89 8.04
C GLN A 36 -17.78 -9.29 7.57
N GLN A 37 -18.26 -9.42 6.33
CA GLN A 37 -18.66 -10.68 5.75
C GLN A 37 -17.46 -11.62 5.50
N PHE A 38 -16.33 -11.06 5.06
CA PHE A 38 -15.06 -11.80 5.00
C PHE A 38 -14.60 -12.23 6.38
N ALA A 39 -14.54 -11.31 7.35
CA ALA A 39 -14.12 -11.63 8.72
C ALA A 39 -14.95 -12.78 9.33
N ALA A 40 -16.28 -12.75 9.16
CA ALA A 40 -17.16 -13.80 9.64
C ALA A 40 -16.91 -15.16 8.96
N THR A 41 -16.64 -15.15 7.65
CA THR A 41 -16.37 -16.36 6.86
C THR A 41 -15.00 -16.96 7.20
N GLU A 42 -14.00 -16.09 7.37
CA GLU A 42 -12.62 -16.44 7.74
C GLU A 42 -12.57 -17.06 9.13
N GLU A 43 -13.27 -16.46 10.10
CA GLU A 43 -13.40 -17.01 11.44
C GLU A 43 -14.11 -18.37 11.42
N ALA A 44 -15.22 -18.49 10.68
CA ALA A 44 -15.93 -19.77 10.55
C ALA A 44 -15.05 -20.88 9.94
N ALA A 45 -14.23 -20.54 8.93
CA ALA A 45 -13.29 -21.47 8.32
C ALA A 45 -12.17 -21.89 9.29
N SER A 46 -11.66 -20.93 10.08
CA SER A 46 -10.67 -21.17 11.14
C SER A 46 -11.21 -22.15 12.20
N VAL A 47 -12.40 -21.89 12.74
CA VAL A 47 -13.06 -22.75 13.74
C VAL A 47 -13.37 -24.15 13.19
N ALA A 48 -13.75 -24.26 11.91
CA ALA A 48 -13.99 -25.54 11.25
C ALA A 48 -12.71 -26.36 11.03
N GLY A 49 -11.52 -25.79 11.27
CA GLY A 49 -10.25 -26.45 11.02
C GLY A 49 -9.94 -26.63 9.54
N ASN A 50 -10.58 -25.85 8.66
CA ASN A 50 -10.34 -25.85 7.22
C ASN A 50 -8.98 -25.22 6.90
N SER A 51 -7.93 -25.97 7.20
CA SER A 51 -6.52 -25.62 7.01
C SER A 51 -5.99 -26.20 5.70
N SER A 52 -6.78 -26.10 4.63
CA SER A 52 -6.27 -26.46 3.30
C SER A 52 -5.12 -25.52 2.96
N ARG A 53 -4.00 -26.10 2.53
CA ARG A 53 -2.87 -25.32 2.03
C ARG A 53 -3.38 -24.49 0.85
N LYS A 54 -3.45 -23.17 1.02
CA LYS A 54 -3.83 -22.25 -0.05
C LYS A 54 -2.83 -22.38 -1.20
N ALA A 55 -3.35 -22.35 -2.42
CA ALA A 55 -2.51 -22.37 -3.61
C ALA A 55 -1.63 -21.11 -3.65
N PRO A 56 -0.43 -21.17 -4.23
CA PRO A 56 0.38 -19.97 -4.43
C PRO A 56 -0.38 -18.93 -5.26
N ILE A 57 -0.35 -17.69 -4.80
CA ILE A 57 -0.90 -16.54 -5.53
C ILE A 57 0.19 -16.04 -6.48
N ASN A 58 -0.13 -15.97 -7.77
CA ASN A 58 0.76 -15.43 -8.79
C ASN A 58 0.07 -14.22 -9.43
N VAL A 59 0.57 -13.03 -9.13
CA VAL A 59 0.03 -11.77 -9.61
C VAL A 59 0.80 -11.33 -10.83
N ASN A 60 0.11 -11.24 -11.96
CA ASN A 60 0.62 -10.57 -13.15
C ASN A 60 0.58 -9.05 -12.93
N VAL A 61 1.73 -8.39 -13.05
CA VAL A 61 1.86 -6.94 -12.85
C VAL A 61 2.08 -6.25 -14.18
N TYR A 62 1.23 -5.27 -14.46
CA TYR A 62 1.37 -4.34 -15.57
C TYR A 62 1.79 -2.98 -15.03
N PHE A 63 2.98 -2.54 -15.41
CA PHE A 63 3.48 -1.23 -15.03
C PHE A 63 2.98 -0.17 -16.00
N HIS A 64 2.45 0.93 -15.45
CA HIS A 64 2.17 2.15 -16.20
C HIS A 64 3.06 3.25 -15.62
N VAL A 65 4.23 3.45 -16.23
CA VAL A 65 5.26 4.32 -15.63
C VAL A 65 5.21 5.71 -16.26
N LEU A 66 4.88 6.72 -15.45
CA LEU A 66 5.07 8.14 -15.75
C LEU A 66 6.38 8.60 -15.12
N ALA A 67 7.49 8.23 -15.74
CA ALA A 67 8.82 8.55 -15.28
C ALA A 67 9.44 9.68 -16.12
N SER A 68 10.23 10.53 -15.47
CA SER A 68 11.09 11.50 -16.16
C SER A 68 12.30 10.83 -16.82
N SER A 69 12.66 9.58 -16.45
CA SER A 69 13.67 8.76 -17.13
C SER A 69 13.62 7.25 -16.75
N ASN A 70 14.41 6.41 -17.43
CA ASN A 70 14.46 4.95 -17.19
C ASN A 70 15.38 4.53 -16.00
N SER A 71 15.76 5.43 -15.10
CA SER A 71 16.53 5.09 -13.88
C SER A 71 15.60 4.89 -12.68
N ALA A 72 16.07 4.17 -11.64
CA ALA A 72 15.35 4.09 -10.35
C ALA A 72 15.07 5.49 -9.77
N SER A 73 16.06 6.39 -9.84
CA SER A 73 15.92 7.81 -9.50
C SER A 73 14.95 8.58 -10.40
N GLY A 74 14.63 8.05 -11.58
CA GLY A 74 13.64 8.58 -12.53
C GLY A 74 12.25 7.99 -12.33
N GLY A 75 12.04 7.10 -11.35
CA GLY A 75 10.76 6.45 -11.08
C GLY A 75 10.64 5.02 -11.62
N TYR A 76 11.74 4.30 -11.85
CA TYR A 76 11.68 2.86 -12.11
C TYR A 76 11.46 2.06 -10.82
N LEU A 77 10.44 1.20 -10.78
CA LEU A 77 10.16 0.30 -9.66
C LEU A 77 10.51 -1.14 -10.01
N SER A 78 11.35 -1.77 -9.18
CA SER A 78 11.55 -3.21 -9.19
C SER A 78 10.46 -3.93 -8.37
N LEU A 79 10.11 -5.15 -8.77
CA LEU A 79 9.22 -6.03 -8.00
C LEU A 79 9.92 -6.68 -6.79
N ASP A 80 11.22 -6.47 -6.60
CA ASP A 80 12.00 -7.15 -5.55
C ASP A 80 11.43 -6.90 -4.16
N ALA A 81 11.15 -5.64 -3.80
CA ALA A 81 10.58 -5.28 -2.51
C ALA A 81 9.21 -5.95 -2.26
N MET A 82 8.37 -6.02 -3.29
CA MET A 82 7.08 -6.71 -3.20
C MET A 82 7.27 -8.22 -3.04
N ASN A 83 8.13 -8.85 -3.83
CA ASN A 83 8.39 -10.28 -3.73
C ASN A 83 9.08 -10.66 -2.41
N GLU A 84 9.89 -9.78 -1.82
CA GLU A 84 10.50 -9.97 -0.51
C GLU A 84 9.45 -9.91 0.61
N ALA A 85 8.59 -8.90 0.60
CA ALA A 85 7.54 -8.73 1.62
C ALA A 85 6.43 -9.80 1.55
N PHE A 86 6.02 -10.18 0.33
CA PHE A 86 4.89 -11.08 0.11
C PHE A 86 5.28 -12.55 -0.09
N GLY A 87 6.53 -12.82 -0.48
CA GLY A 87 7.05 -14.16 -0.75
C GLY A 87 6.89 -15.17 0.40
N PRO A 88 7.17 -14.79 1.67
CA PRO A 88 6.92 -15.65 2.83
C PRO A 88 5.48 -16.18 2.94
N TYR A 89 4.52 -15.47 2.34
CA TYR A 89 3.10 -15.79 2.34
C TYR A 89 2.63 -16.52 1.07
N ASN A 90 3.57 -17.01 0.23
CA ASN A 90 3.31 -17.65 -1.06
C ASN A 90 2.59 -16.76 -2.09
N VAL A 91 2.80 -15.45 -2.01
CA VAL A 91 2.34 -14.49 -3.02
C VAL A 91 3.57 -14.05 -3.81
N GLN A 92 3.53 -14.18 -5.14
CA GLN A 92 4.59 -13.76 -6.04
C GLN A 92 4.04 -12.79 -7.09
N PHE A 93 4.85 -11.81 -7.46
CA PHE A 93 4.58 -10.82 -8.50
C PHE A 93 5.51 -11.04 -9.67
N THR A 94 4.92 -11.15 -10.86
CA THR A 94 5.66 -11.29 -12.12
C THR A 94 5.29 -10.13 -13.04
N GLN A 95 6.30 -9.47 -13.60
CA GLN A 95 6.06 -8.44 -14.61
C GLN A 95 5.50 -9.10 -15.87
N ALA A 96 4.24 -8.83 -16.18
CA ALA A 96 3.55 -9.32 -17.37
C ALA A 96 3.61 -8.31 -18.54
N GLY A 97 3.78 -7.02 -18.23
CA GLY A 97 3.94 -5.97 -19.22
C GLY A 97 4.35 -4.64 -18.59
N ALA A 98 4.81 -3.72 -19.43
CA ALA A 98 5.05 -2.34 -19.02
C ALA A 98 4.79 -1.39 -20.19
N ASP A 99 4.02 -0.34 -19.94
CA ASP A 99 3.82 0.78 -20.83
C ASP A 99 4.54 2.01 -20.24
N TRP A 100 5.49 2.52 -21.01
CA TRP A 100 6.29 3.68 -20.62
C TRP A 100 5.72 4.92 -21.30
N THR A 101 5.12 5.80 -20.50
CA THR A 101 4.65 7.10 -21.00
C THR A 101 5.53 8.18 -20.39
N VAL A 102 6.59 8.56 -21.12
CA VAL A 102 7.43 9.71 -20.75
C VAL A 102 6.70 10.99 -21.12
N ASN A 103 5.83 11.46 -20.23
CA ASN A 103 5.09 12.71 -20.40
C ASN A 103 5.13 13.52 -19.10
N SER A 104 6.01 14.52 -19.08
CA SER A 104 6.20 15.40 -17.93
C SER A 104 4.93 16.16 -17.53
N ASN A 105 4.01 16.46 -18.45
CA ASN A 105 2.79 17.17 -18.09
C ASN A 105 1.80 16.27 -17.35
N TRP A 106 1.66 15.00 -17.77
CA TRP A 106 0.78 14.03 -17.10
C TRP A 106 1.32 13.54 -15.76
N ALA A 107 2.65 13.49 -15.61
CA ALA A 107 3.29 13.28 -14.33
C ALA A 107 2.99 14.42 -13.31
N ASN A 108 2.61 15.60 -13.81
CA ASN A 108 2.39 16.83 -13.03
C ASN A 108 0.91 17.26 -12.90
N ASP A 109 -0.03 16.77 -13.74
CA ASP A 109 -1.41 17.28 -13.81
C ASP A 109 -2.47 16.41 -13.11
N GLY A 110 -2.10 15.21 -12.65
CA GLY A 110 -2.98 14.33 -11.88
C GLY A 110 -4.13 13.69 -12.67
N SER A 111 -4.04 13.62 -14.01
CA SER A 111 -5.07 12.99 -14.85
C SER A 111 -5.00 11.45 -14.81
N GLU A 112 -5.08 10.86 -13.62
CA GLU A 112 -4.96 9.41 -13.34
C GLU A 112 -5.91 8.58 -14.20
N LEU A 113 -7.17 9.01 -14.33
CA LEU A 113 -8.19 8.33 -15.15
C LEU A 113 -7.84 8.34 -16.65
N THR A 114 -7.23 9.42 -17.13
CA THR A 114 -6.78 9.53 -18.53
C THR A 114 -5.60 8.61 -18.78
N MET A 115 -4.68 8.51 -17.81
CA MET A 115 -3.53 7.60 -17.84
C MET A 115 -4.00 6.13 -17.84
N LYS A 116 -4.86 5.74 -16.90
CA LYS A 116 -5.28 4.33 -16.75
C LYS A 116 -6.19 3.84 -17.90
N ARG A 117 -6.61 4.70 -18.83
CA ARG A 117 -7.41 4.35 -20.02
C ARG A 117 -6.60 3.91 -21.25
N ILE A 118 -5.26 4.00 -21.23
CA ILE A 118 -4.41 3.71 -22.40
C ILE A 118 -3.34 2.66 -22.01
N PRO A 119 -3.32 1.41 -22.52
CA PRO A 119 -4.29 0.62 -23.29
C PRO A 119 -5.15 -0.32 -22.40
N PRO A 120 -6.18 -1.01 -22.95
CA PRO A 120 -7.06 -1.88 -22.17
C PRO A 120 -6.42 -3.26 -21.93
N ASN A 121 -5.78 -3.46 -20.78
CA ASN A 121 -5.35 -4.78 -20.30
C ASN A 121 -6.16 -5.21 -19.06
N PRO A 122 -6.26 -6.53 -18.77
CA PRO A 122 -7.19 -7.10 -17.78
C PRO A 122 -6.97 -6.56 -16.35
N LEU A 123 -7.88 -6.87 -15.42
CA LEU A 123 -7.84 -6.51 -13.97
C LEU A 123 -6.67 -7.16 -13.19
N ALA A 124 -5.59 -7.48 -13.89
CA ALA A 124 -4.28 -7.75 -13.33
C ALA A 124 -3.73 -6.47 -12.67
N LEU A 125 -2.84 -6.60 -11.69
CA LEU A 125 -2.38 -5.46 -10.88
C LEU A 125 -1.72 -4.40 -11.76
N ARG A 126 -2.34 -3.21 -11.81
CA ARG A 126 -1.76 -2.02 -12.43
C ARG A 126 -1.00 -1.23 -11.39
N LEU A 127 0.30 -1.06 -11.60
CA LEU A 127 1.14 -0.25 -10.73
C LEU A 127 1.58 1.01 -11.47
N SER A 128 0.97 2.13 -11.09
CA SER A 128 1.26 3.43 -11.66
C SER A 128 2.29 4.15 -10.81
N ILE A 129 3.23 4.86 -11.45
CA ILE A 129 4.24 5.64 -10.75
C ILE A 129 4.08 7.09 -11.22
N ALA A 130 3.78 8.00 -10.29
CA ALA A 130 3.55 9.40 -10.59
C ALA A 130 4.48 10.30 -9.76
N GLU A 131 4.89 11.45 -10.32
CA GLU A 131 5.73 12.41 -9.60
C GLU A 131 4.89 13.29 -8.64
N ILE A 132 3.61 13.57 -8.93
CA ILE A 132 2.77 14.49 -8.13
C ILE A 132 1.29 14.06 -8.08
N LEU A 133 0.97 12.90 -7.50
CA LEU A 133 -0.43 12.66 -7.06
C LEU A 133 -0.71 13.14 -5.63
N GLY A 134 0.29 13.71 -4.96
CA GLY A 134 0.17 14.22 -3.59
C GLY A 134 0.07 13.12 -2.52
N VAL A 135 -0.52 11.96 -2.85
CA VAL A 135 -0.60 10.76 -2.01
C VAL A 135 -0.67 9.49 -2.90
N PRO A 136 -0.05 8.36 -2.50
CA PRO A 136 -0.31 7.04 -3.08
C PRO A 136 -1.80 6.66 -3.01
N ARG A 137 -2.32 5.80 -3.88
CA ARG A 137 -3.72 5.38 -3.81
C ARG A 137 -3.91 3.96 -4.31
N SER A 138 -4.72 3.21 -3.59
CA SER A 138 -5.36 1.96 -4.02
C SER A 138 -6.86 2.15 -4.14
N GLU A 139 -7.47 1.70 -5.24
CA GLU A 139 -8.92 1.52 -5.31
C GLU A 139 -9.21 0.03 -5.46
N ALA A 140 -9.98 -0.53 -4.52
CA ALA A 140 -10.42 -1.91 -4.58
C ALA A 140 -11.69 -2.01 -5.43
N LEU A 141 -11.73 -2.98 -6.34
CA LEU A 141 -12.90 -3.30 -7.16
C LEU A 141 -14.11 -3.65 -6.29
N ASP A 142 -15.22 -2.97 -6.54
CA ASP A 142 -16.55 -3.48 -6.20
C ASP A 142 -16.92 -4.64 -7.17
N LEU A 143 -17.64 -5.66 -6.66
CA LEU A 143 -18.26 -6.76 -7.43
C LEU A 143 -19.10 -6.27 -8.63
N SER A 144 -19.61 -5.03 -8.57
CA SER A 144 -20.42 -4.43 -9.64
C SER A 144 -19.61 -3.83 -10.80
N THR A 145 -18.28 -3.86 -10.73
CA THR A 145 -17.42 -3.14 -11.67
C THR A 145 -17.46 -3.74 -13.08
N SER A 146 -18.23 -3.11 -13.97
CA SER A 146 -18.30 -3.51 -15.38
C SER A 146 -17.02 -3.14 -16.15
N THR A 147 -16.57 -4.04 -17.04
CA THR A 147 -15.43 -3.76 -17.93
C THR A 147 -15.65 -2.45 -18.69
N GLY A 148 -14.68 -1.53 -18.58
CA GLY A 148 -14.73 -0.23 -19.23
C GLY A 148 -15.42 0.88 -18.43
N SER A 149 -15.91 0.62 -17.21
CA SER A 149 -16.30 1.67 -16.26
C SER A 149 -15.08 2.47 -15.77
N SER A 150 -15.30 3.62 -15.13
CA SER A 150 -14.19 4.35 -14.49
C SER A 150 -13.54 3.54 -13.38
N ASP A 151 -14.32 2.83 -12.57
CA ASP A 151 -13.83 2.01 -11.45
C ASP A 151 -12.96 0.84 -11.97
N PHE A 152 -13.32 0.27 -13.13
CA PHE A 152 -12.50 -0.73 -13.81
C PHE A 152 -11.12 -0.17 -14.17
N TYR A 153 -11.08 1.08 -14.64
CA TYR A 153 -9.82 1.72 -14.98
C TYR A 153 -9.04 2.15 -13.75
N TYR A 154 -9.70 2.51 -12.65
CA TYR A 154 -9.03 2.93 -11.43
C TYR A 154 -8.40 1.78 -10.64
N ASP A 155 -8.89 0.55 -10.81
CA ASP A 155 -8.31 -0.62 -10.15
C ASP A 155 -6.79 -0.72 -10.33
N GLY A 156 -6.13 -1.00 -9.22
CA GLY A 156 -4.67 -1.04 -9.09
C GLY A 156 -4.16 -0.06 -8.05
N CYS A 157 -2.86 0.17 -8.09
CA CYS A 157 -2.14 1.00 -7.13
C CYS A 157 -1.40 2.11 -7.87
N THR A 158 -1.32 3.27 -7.24
CA THR A 158 -0.43 4.34 -7.67
C THR A 158 0.53 4.72 -6.55
N VAL A 159 1.83 4.77 -6.85
CA VAL A 159 2.89 5.14 -5.91
C VAL A 159 3.68 6.34 -6.42
N LEU A 160 4.33 7.06 -5.52
CA LEU A 160 5.19 8.16 -5.89
C LEU A 160 6.55 7.63 -6.38
N SER A 161 7.10 8.23 -7.43
CA SER A 161 8.45 7.87 -7.92
C SER A 161 9.52 8.08 -6.84
N SER A 162 9.32 9.01 -5.91
CA SER A 162 10.23 9.27 -4.81
C SER A 162 10.27 8.15 -3.76
N THR A 163 9.25 7.29 -3.69
CA THR A 163 9.13 6.20 -2.69
C THR A 163 9.54 4.83 -3.22
N VAL A 164 9.91 4.72 -4.49
CA VAL A 164 10.48 3.48 -5.05
C VAL A 164 11.87 3.20 -4.44
N PRO A 165 12.37 1.96 -4.49
CA PRO A 165 13.73 1.63 -4.02
C PRO A 165 14.80 2.56 -4.63
N GLY A 166 15.51 3.29 -3.77
CA GLY A 166 16.55 4.25 -4.17
C GLY A 166 16.01 5.61 -4.64
N GLY A 167 14.72 5.88 -4.44
CA GLY A 167 14.08 7.18 -4.64
C GLY A 167 14.52 8.24 -3.63
N SER A 168 14.01 9.46 -3.81
CA SER A 168 14.42 10.64 -3.04
C SER A 168 13.67 10.87 -1.73
N GLU A 169 12.58 10.14 -1.46
CA GLU A 169 11.78 10.31 -0.24
C GLU A 169 12.48 9.61 0.94
N ALA A 170 13.14 10.38 1.79
CA ALA A 170 13.88 9.82 2.91
C ALA A 170 12.93 9.03 3.84
N ASN A 171 13.38 7.85 4.29
CA ASN A 171 12.65 6.88 5.12
C ASN A 171 11.49 6.13 4.43
N TYR A 172 11.13 6.47 3.19
CA TYR A 172 10.05 5.81 2.44
C TYR A 172 10.50 5.36 1.04
N ASN A 173 11.81 5.23 0.81
CA ASN A 173 12.42 4.93 -0.48
C ASN A 173 12.99 3.51 -0.57
N MET A 174 12.39 2.55 0.14
CA MET A 174 12.74 1.12 0.05
C MET A 174 11.66 0.30 -0.67
N GLY A 175 10.62 0.96 -1.19
CA GLY A 175 9.52 0.32 -1.92
C GLY A 175 8.39 -0.19 -1.05
N MET A 176 8.40 0.04 0.28
CA MET A 176 7.31 -0.44 1.16
C MET A 176 6.02 0.36 0.96
N THR A 177 6.10 1.53 0.34
CA THR A 177 4.89 2.22 -0.15
C THR A 177 4.10 1.33 -1.10
N ALA A 178 4.75 0.68 -2.08
CA ALA A 178 4.05 -0.24 -2.99
C ALA A 178 3.50 -1.47 -2.26
N VAL A 179 4.24 -1.99 -1.26
CA VAL A 179 3.78 -3.13 -0.45
C VAL A 179 2.46 -2.82 0.26
N HIS A 180 2.36 -1.64 0.86
CA HIS A 180 1.15 -1.16 1.54
C HIS A 180 -0.02 -0.93 0.60
N GLU A 181 0.18 -0.22 -0.53
CA GLU A 181 -0.90 0.00 -1.50
C GLU A 181 -1.43 -1.32 -2.08
N VAL A 182 -0.54 -2.31 -2.25
CA VAL A 182 -0.94 -3.64 -2.71
C VAL A 182 -1.65 -4.44 -1.61
N GLY A 183 -1.32 -4.20 -0.33
CA GLY A 183 -2.12 -4.67 0.80
C GLY A 183 -3.57 -4.20 0.71
N HIS A 184 -3.80 -2.92 0.42
CA HIS A 184 -5.15 -2.41 0.17
C HIS A 184 -5.80 -3.00 -1.09
N TRP A 185 -5.04 -3.22 -2.18
CA TRP A 185 -5.57 -3.90 -3.38
C TRP A 185 -6.05 -5.34 -3.09
N PHE A 186 -5.47 -5.96 -2.05
CA PHE A 186 -5.89 -7.24 -1.47
C PHE A 186 -6.93 -7.12 -0.34
N GLY A 187 -7.54 -5.95 -0.14
CA GLY A 187 -8.63 -5.75 0.82
C GLY A 187 -8.21 -5.62 2.27
N LEU A 188 -6.94 -5.25 2.54
CA LEU A 188 -6.50 -4.85 3.88
C LEU A 188 -6.80 -3.38 4.13
N TYR A 189 -7.16 -3.04 5.37
CA TYR A 189 -7.27 -1.65 5.81
C TYR A 189 -6.07 -1.26 6.67
N HIS A 190 -5.96 0.04 6.92
CA HIS A 190 -5.01 0.54 7.90
C HIS A 190 -5.25 -0.11 9.26
N THR A 191 -4.17 -0.43 9.97
CA THR A 191 -4.23 -1.03 11.31
C THR A 191 -4.92 -0.13 12.35
N PHE A 192 -4.87 1.18 12.14
CA PHE A 192 -5.56 2.20 12.94
C PHE A 192 -7.02 2.47 12.50
N GLU A 193 -7.55 1.75 11.52
CA GLU A 193 -8.93 1.92 11.08
C GLU A 193 -9.91 1.61 12.24
N GLY A 194 -10.91 2.47 12.45
CA GLY A 194 -11.83 2.35 13.59
C GLY A 194 -11.25 2.74 14.97
N GLY A 195 -9.94 2.90 15.10
CA GLY A 195 -9.27 3.28 16.34
C GLY A 195 -9.38 2.21 17.44
N CYS A 196 -9.27 2.62 18.71
CA CYS A 196 -9.35 1.70 19.86
C CYS A 196 -10.72 1.06 20.12
N ASN A 197 -11.74 1.41 19.34
CA ASN A 197 -13.11 0.93 19.55
C ASN A 197 -13.62 0.24 18.29
N GLY A 198 -14.49 -0.76 18.46
CA GLY A 198 -15.09 -1.47 17.32
C GLY A 198 -14.25 -2.65 16.85
N ASN A 199 -14.27 -2.90 15.53
CA ASN A 199 -13.68 -4.10 14.91
C ASN A 199 -12.32 -3.82 14.23
N GLY A 200 -11.71 -2.66 14.47
CA GLY A 200 -10.41 -2.30 13.89
C GLY A 200 -10.41 -2.29 12.35
N ASP A 201 -9.35 -2.88 11.78
CA ASP A 201 -9.17 -3.16 10.36
C ASP A 201 -9.99 -4.37 9.85
N TYR A 202 -10.88 -4.92 10.69
CA TYR A 202 -11.65 -6.14 10.45
C TYR A 202 -10.79 -7.39 10.30
N VAL A 203 -9.59 -7.41 10.90
CA VAL A 203 -8.73 -8.58 11.04
C VAL A 203 -8.45 -8.82 12.52
N SER A 204 -8.97 -9.93 13.05
CA SER A 204 -9.04 -10.15 14.51
C SER A 204 -7.70 -10.28 15.23
N ASP A 205 -6.62 -10.61 14.52
CA ASP A 205 -5.29 -10.76 15.09
C ASP A 205 -4.39 -9.52 14.90
N THR A 206 -4.91 -8.46 14.30
CA THR A 206 -4.29 -7.13 14.32
C THR A 206 -4.68 -6.41 15.62
N PRO A 207 -3.73 -6.07 16.51
CA PRO A 207 -4.04 -5.24 17.66
C PRO A 207 -4.59 -3.87 17.25
N ALA A 208 -5.62 -3.39 17.94
CA ALA A 208 -6.17 -2.06 17.69
C ALA A 208 -5.21 -0.96 18.17
N GLU A 209 -5.12 0.11 17.39
CA GLU A 209 -4.35 1.32 17.73
C GLU A 209 -5.20 2.58 17.50
N ALA A 210 -4.92 3.66 18.23
CA ALA A 210 -5.75 4.86 18.23
C ALA A 210 -5.55 5.76 17.00
N SER A 211 -4.36 5.68 16.39
CA SER A 211 -3.91 6.51 15.27
C SER A 211 -2.74 5.82 14.59
N GLU A 212 -2.29 6.36 13.46
CA GLU A 212 -1.10 5.88 12.75
C GLU A 212 0.19 6.03 13.57
N ALA A 213 1.17 5.16 13.33
CA ALA A 213 2.54 5.34 13.78
C ALA A 213 3.30 6.32 12.88
N SER A 214 4.41 6.86 13.38
CA SER A 214 5.39 7.55 12.55
C SER A 214 6.79 7.32 13.09
N GLY A 215 7.76 7.23 12.17
CA GLY A 215 9.13 6.88 12.51
C GLY A 215 9.29 5.39 12.77
N CYS A 216 10.16 5.07 13.73
CA CYS A 216 10.38 3.72 14.23
C CYS A 216 10.16 3.72 15.74
N PRO A 217 8.91 3.85 16.20
CA PRO A 217 8.61 3.85 17.63
C PRO A 217 8.99 2.51 18.27
N ILE A 218 9.08 2.46 19.59
CA ILE A 218 9.33 1.22 20.34
C ILE A 218 8.28 1.11 21.44
N GLY A 219 7.57 -0.02 21.48
CA GLY A 219 6.60 -0.33 22.53
C GLY A 219 5.43 0.66 22.61
N ARG A 220 5.03 1.22 21.47
CA ARG A 220 3.85 2.08 21.38
C ARG A 220 2.60 1.23 21.65
N ASP A 221 1.74 1.74 22.50
CA ASP A 221 0.52 1.06 22.94
C ASP A 221 -0.50 2.15 23.30
N THR A 222 -1.42 2.41 22.38
CA THR A 222 -2.36 3.53 22.45
C THR A 222 -3.75 3.10 22.90
N CYS A 223 -4.03 1.80 22.88
CA CYS A 223 -5.33 1.24 23.24
C CYS A 223 -5.25 0.38 24.50
N SER A 224 -6.36 0.30 25.24
CA SER A 224 -6.41 -0.56 26.44
C SER A 224 -6.73 -2.03 26.14
N SER A 225 -7.08 -2.33 24.89
CA SER A 225 -7.29 -3.68 24.39
C SER A 225 -5.97 -4.48 24.40
N PRO A 226 -6.02 -5.82 24.51
CA PRO A 226 -4.81 -6.63 24.46
C PRO A 226 -4.03 -6.48 23.15
N GLY A 227 -2.70 -6.43 23.27
CA GLY A 227 -1.77 -6.26 22.14
C GLY A 227 -1.16 -4.85 22.13
N VAL A 228 0.08 -4.73 21.68
CA VAL A 228 0.73 -3.42 21.46
C VAL A 228 0.38 -2.93 20.05
N ASP A 229 0.49 -1.62 19.81
CA ASP A 229 0.23 -1.05 18.48
C ASP A 229 1.09 -1.79 17.42
N PRO A 230 0.51 -2.16 16.28
CA PRO A 230 1.18 -2.98 15.26
C PRO A 230 2.16 -2.17 14.41
N ILE A 231 3.11 -1.50 15.06
CA ILE A 231 4.06 -0.53 14.48
C ILE A 231 5.00 -1.09 13.41
N HIS A 232 5.10 -2.43 13.30
CA HIS A 232 5.91 -3.14 12.29
C HIS A 232 5.07 -3.68 11.13
N ASN A 233 3.74 -3.51 11.19
CA ASN A 233 2.83 -3.99 10.18
C ASN A 233 2.89 -3.13 8.92
N TYR A 234 2.92 -3.76 7.74
CA TYR A 234 2.96 -3.04 6.47
C TYR A 234 1.77 -2.08 6.26
N MET A 235 0.64 -2.28 6.96
CA MET A 235 -0.56 -1.45 6.87
C MET A 235 -0.60 -0.26 7.86
N ASP A 236 0.45 -0.07 8.67
CA ASP A 236 0.67 1.15 9.45
C ASP A 236 1.51 2.18 8.64
N TYR A 237 1.92 3.31 9.24
CA TYR A 237 2.64 4.43 8.65
C TYR A 237 4.07 4.65 9.21
N SER A 238 4.63 3.66 9.90
CA SER A 238 6.06 3.63 10.25
C SER A 238 7.00 3.82 9.05
N TYR A 239 8.27 4.07 9.31
CA TYR A 239 9.29 4.14 8.26
C TYR A 239 9.50 2.77 7.61
N ASP A 240 9.88 2.77 6.32
CA ASP A 240 10.11 1.55 5.55
C ASP A 240 11.09 0.59 6.24
N SER A 241 12.11 1.13 6.91
CA SER A 241 13.15 0.36 7.60
C SER A 241 12.67 -0.41 8.83
N CYS A 242 11.42 -0.18 9.24
CA CYS A 242 10.85 -0.73 10.47
C CYS A 242 9.63 -1.60 10.21
N TYR A 243 9.23 -1.79 8.95
CA TYR A 243 8.23 -2.81 8.63
C TYR A 243 8.84 -4.20 8.60
N GLU A 244 8.06 -5.17 9.05
CA GLU A 244 8.48 -6.56 9.17
C GLU A 244 7.41 -7.56 8.69
N GLU A 245 6.10 -7.27 8.80
CA GLU A 245 5.08 -8.29 8.54
C GLU A 245 3.68 -7.84 8.09
N PHE A 246 2.95 -8.81 7.52
CA PHE A 246 1.50 -8.95 7.65
C PHE A 246 1.16 -9.99 8.74
N THR A 247 0.03 -9.84 9.43
CA THR A 247 -0.45 -10.85 10.38
C THR A 247 -0.99 -12.10 9.66
N PRO A 248 -1.07 -13.27 10.33
CA PRO A 248 -1.73 -14.44 9.77
C PRO A 248 -3.19 -14.18 9.31
N GLY A 249 -3.94 -13.35 10.03
CA GLY A 249 -5.28 -12.93 9.65
C GLY A 249 -5.28 -12.06 8.39
N GLN A 250 -4.35 -11.13 8.24
CA GLN A 250 -4.20 -10.32 7.02
C GLN A 250 -3.82 -11.21 5.83
N VAL A 251 -2.95 -12.20 6.02
CA VAL A 251 -2.64 -13.20 4.97
C VAL A 251 -3.87 -14.01 4.58
N THR A 252 -4.73 -14.36 5.54
CA THR A 252 -6.01 -15.02 5.27
C THR A 252 -6.91 -14.12 4.43
N ARG A 253 -7.03 -12.83 4.80
CA ARG A 253 -7.77 -11.83 4.03
C ARG A 253 -7.26 -11.68 2.60
N ILE A 254 -5.93 -11.58 2.41
CA ILE A 254 -5.30 -11.54 1.09
C ILE A 254 -5.77 -12.71 0.21
N ASN A 255 -5.80 -13.92 0.77
CA ASN A 255 -6.26 -15.11 0.04
C ASN A 255 -7.77 -15.07 -0.27
N SER A 256 -8.60 -14.67 0.70
CA SER A 256 -10.05 -14.55 0.50
C SER A 256 -10.38 -13.52 -0.60
N TYR A 257 -9.72 -12.37 -0.56
CA TYR A 257 -9.92 -11.30 -1.53
C TYR A 257 -9.40 -11.69 -2.92
N TRP A 258 -8.26 -12.40 -2.97
CA TRP A 258 -7.74 -12.97 -4.21
C TRP A 258 -8.74 -13.90 -4.89
N ASP A 259 -9.22 -14.90 -4.13
CA ASP A 259 -10.15 -15.92 -4.62
C ASP A 259 -11.47 -15.30 -5.10
N ALA A 260 -11.95 -14.26 -4.40
CA ALA A 260 -13.21 -13.60 -4.72
C ALA A 260 -13.12 -12.63 -5.90
N TYR A 261 -12.02 -11.88 -6.02
CA TYR A 261 -11.98 -10.69 -6.89
C TYR A 261 -10.88 -10.67 -7.94
N ARG A 262 -9.79 -11.41 -7.75
CA ARG A 262 -8.53 -11.17 -8.50
C ARG A 262 -8.10 -12.36 -9.35
N ALA A 263 -8.37 -13.58 -8.89
CA ALA A 263 -7.88 -14.81 -9.50
C ALA A 263 -8.35 -15.00 -10.95
N SER A 264 -9.55 -14.55 -11.29
CA SER A 264 -10.14 -14.67 -12.63
C SER A 264 -9.49 -13.78 -13.69
N PHE A 265 -8.61 -12.86 -13.28
CA PHE A 265 -8.03 -11.83 -14.14
C PHE A 265 -6.52 -11.98 -14.36
N GLN A 266 -5.95 -13.11 -13.94
CA GLN A 266 -4.53 -13.44 -14.13
C GLN A 266 -4.27 -14.11 -15.47
#